data_AF-A0A6I9WI78-F1
#
_entry.id   AF-A0A6I9WI78-F1
#
_cell.length_a   1.000
_cell.length_b   1.000
_cell.length_c   1.000
_cell.angle_alpha   90.00
_cell.angle_beta   90.00
_cell.angle_gamma   90.00
#
_symmetry.space_group_name_H-M   'P 1'
#
loop_
_entity.id
_entity.type
_entity.pdbx_description
1 polymer ?
#
loop_
_entity_poly.entity_id
_entity_poly.type
_entity_poly.pdbx_seq_one_letter_code
_entity_poly.pdbx_strand_id
1 'polypeptide(L)'
;MPRCCGASLVSAADGDGSPQSLGLRIQDGNPRNKTALAPGHSLMDWIRLGNSGVDLTGVGGVPRVVTLSELANHNKQTDAWIAIRGVVFNVTRYMDFHPGGVDELMRGVGKDATKLFENVHAWVNYQSILQKCIVGRLNRGTSSTSSTSSVTERSITSANNCLSVTLGRSKCATTQKTVENSPESFNVNMDWRQTSNSITLFYQGVRNYSGVYYQLERLNDSKIIFRLILEKHIIIHEFDLTADVEWPPMCKRDFDTMQVDFTFTKKIKNIWKSQGSHTLLRESITNKRTYKEYEVLSNTSLCKLVNLLVLRTKDFLELIPAGRHVEVKMDVMGMEVSRSYTPVPPCLHPEDMAPNYTPDCICLMIKRYSNGALSPSITKLQPGQTLIMSNGLGAFVTESFDRYPVIHMLAGGTGLTVMLGIIQRALARRNVKLINLLNFNKDEDNMFYVAQLDKVSTEEKFKVTHILSQAGDKWEGRRGTVSGKLLNELIGECSPEGCVFTCGPKGFILSAKKYIQTLGWKPEQTYYFDD
;
A
#
# COMPACT_ATOMS: atom_id res chain seq x y z
N MET A 1 52.36 30.72 -48.74
CA MET A 1 53.04 32.01 -48.46
C MET A 1 52.07 32.92 -47.68
N PRO A 2 52.55 33.93 -46.93
CA PRO A 2 52.13 34.12 -45.53
C PRO A 2 51.42 35.49 -45.29
N ARG A 3 50.93 35.85 -44.10
CA ARG A 3 51.66 36.21 -42.85
C ARG A 3 50.73 36.16 -41.63
N CYS A 4 51.14 35.58 -40.49
CA CYS A 4 51.94 36.20 -39.39
C CYS A 4 51.24 37.42 -38.78
N CYS A 5 51.19 37.71 -37.48
CA CYS A 5 51.70 37.21 -36.20
C CYS A 5 51.05 38.17 -35.14
N GLY A 6 51.18 38.01 -33.83
CA GLY A 6 51.94 37.05 -33.05
C GLY A 6 51.60 37.17 -31.56
N ALA A 7 52.30 36.41 -30.71
CA ALA A 7 52.16 36.48 -29.26
C ALA A 7 53.02 37.61 -28.66
N SER A 8 52.76 37.95 -27.40
CA SER A 8 53.77 38.55 -26.52
C SER A 8 53.57 38.09 -25.08
N LEU A 9 54.66 37.71 -24.42
CA LEU A 9 54.75 37.33 -23.00
C LEU A 9 55.50 38.44 -22.26
N VAL A 10 55.13 38.70 -21.01
CA VAL A 10 55.98 39.42 -20.04
C VAL A 10 55.92 38.70 -18.68
N SER A 11 57.08 38.53 -18.06
CA SER A 11 57.31 37.94 -16.73
C SER A 11 56.75 38.83 -15.60
N ALA A 12 56.06 38.31 -14.58
CA ALA A 12 56.58 37.55 -13.43
C ALA A 12 57.44 38.40 -12.46
N ALA A 13 57.04 38.41 -11.19
CA ALA A 13 57.77 38.87 -10.01
C ALA A 13 57.19 38.14 -8.77
N ASP A 14 58.05 37.79 -7.80
CA ASP A 14 57.70 36.94 -6.65
C ASP A 14 56.99 37.67 -5.50
N GLY A 15 56.38 36.90 -4.61
CA GLY A 15 55.76 37.39 -3.38
C GLY A 15 55.35 36.26 -2.44
N ASP A 16 56.27 35.84 -1.56
CA ASP A 16 55.95 34.95 -0.43
C ASP A 16 55.06 35.67 0.60
N GLY A 17 54.17 34.94 1.27
CA GLY A 17 53.08 35.54 2.03
C GLY A 17 52.09 34.56 2.65
N SER A 18 52.55 33.75 3.61
CA SER A 18 51.66 33.21 4.66
C SER A 18 51.92 33.95 5.99
N PRO A 19 51.05 33.88 7.01
CA PRO A 19 49.73 33.22 7.07
C PRO A 19 48.59 34.17 7.50
N GLN A 20 47.33 33.73 7.40
CA GLN A 20 46.34 33.85 8.49
C GLN A 20 45.01 33.13 8.19
N SER A 21 44.37 32.64 9.25
CA SER A 21 43.02 32.08 9.20
C SER A 21 41.98 33.11 9.65
N LEU A 22 40.98 33.39 8.82
CA LEU A 22 39.75 34.09 9.22
C LEU A 22 38.54 33.39 8.58
N GLY A 23 37.72 32.74 9.41
CA GLY A 23 36.61 31.91 8.94
C GLY A 23 35.30 32.68 8.76
N LEU A 24 34.55 32.34 7.72
CA LEU A 24 33.14 32.70 7.58
C LEU A 24 32.25 31.53 7.99
N ARG A 25 31.38 31.77 8.97
CA ARG A 25 30.48 30.76 9.54
C ARG A 25 29.32 30.47 8.59
N ILE A 26 29.17 29.21 8.17
CA ILE A 26 27.87 28.69 7.75
C ILE A 26 27.12 28.29 9.04
N GLN A 27 25.85 28.72 9.17
CA GLN A 27 25.01 28.39 10.31
C GLN A 27 24.22 27.11 10.01
N ASP A 28 24.80 25.95 10.32
CA ASP A 28 24.15 24.65 10.13
C ASP A 28 23.05 24.40 11.19
N GLY A 29 21.82 24.22 10.71
CA GLY A 29 20.65 23.93 11.55
C GLY A 29 20.45 22.44 11.80
N ASN A 30 20.60 22.01 13.06
CA ASN A 30 20.19 20.73 13.64
C ASN A 30 20.92 19.45 13.12
N PRO A 31 21.88 18.89 13.89
CA PRO A 31 22.66 17.73 13.46
C PRO A 31 21.94 16.40 13.70
N ARG A 32 21.69 15.64 12.62
CA ARG A 32 21.65 14.17 12.73
C ARG A 32 23.08 13.65 12.66
N ASN A 33 23.59 13.17 13.79
CA ASN A 33 24.95 12.67 13.92
C ASN A 33 25.18 11.50 12.93
N LYS A 34 25.97 11.74 11.88
CA LYS A 34 26.30 10.77 10.84
C LYS A 34 27.79 10.51 10.87
N THR A 35 28.20 9.42 11.48
CA THR A 35 29.57 8.94 11.42
C THR A 35 29.94 8.69 9.96
N ALA A 36 31.05 9.28 9.49
CA ALA A 36 31.52 9.05 8.13
C ALA A 36 32.00 7.60 8.01
N LEU A 37 31.38 6.83 7.11
CA LEU A 37 31.78 5.45 6.83
C LEU A 37 33.17 5.45 6.16
N ALA A 38 34.01 4.49 6.54
CA ALA A 38 35.32 4.32 5.93
C ALA A 38 35.20 3.98 4.42
N PRO A 39 36.21 4.34 3.59
CA PRO A 39 36.25 3.90 2.20
C PRO A 39 36.02 2.40 2.05
N GLY A 40 35.23 1.99 1.05
CA GLY A 40 34.86 0.59 0.82
C GLY A 40 33.75 0.03 1.72
N HIS A 41 33.14 0.84 2.59
CA HIS A 41 32.05 0.41 3.50
C HIS A 41 30.68 0.99 3.12
N SER A 42 30.43 1.25 1.83
CA SER A 42 29.12 1.72 1.38
C SER A 42 28.07 0.60 1.37
N LEU A 43 26.80 0.96 1.25
CA LEU A 43 25.71 -0.01 1.06
C LEU A 43 25.93 -0.91 -0.19
N MET A 44 26.59 -0.41 -1.24
CA MET A 44 26.93 -1.22 -2.42
C MET A 44 28.05 -2.22 -2.13
N ASP A 45 28.99 -1.86 -1.26
CA ASP A 45 30.06 -2.77 -0.84
C ASP A 45 29.53 -3.84 0.13
N TRP A 46 28.58 -3.48 1.00
CA TRP A 46 27.81 -4.45 1.80
C TRP A 46 27.05 -5.45 0.92
N ILE A 47 26.35 -4.96 -0.12
CA ILE A 47 25.67 -5.82 -1.09
C ILE A 47 26.67 -6.71 -1.86
N ARG A 48 27.88 -6.22 -2.16
CA ARG A 48 28.94 -7.04 -2.77
C ARG A 48 29.41 -8.14 -1.81
N LEU A 49 29.65 -7.81 -0.54
CA LEU A 49 30.04 -8.76 0.50
C LEU A 49 28.97 -9.83 0.74
N GLY A 50 27.69 -9.44 0.83
CA GLY A 50 26.55 -10.36 0.98
C GLY A 50 26.29 -11.30 -0.21
N ASN A 51 26.96 -11.07 -1.34
CA ASN A 51 26.94 -11.94 -2.53
C ASN A 51 28.29 -12.62 -2.81
N SER A 52 29.30 -12.46 -1.93
CA SER A 52 30.66 -13.01 -2.11
C SER A 52 30.78 -14.52 -1.85
N GLY A 53 29.76 -15.15 -1.29
CA GLY A 53 29.78 -16.55 -0.84
C GLY A 53 30.35 -16.75 0.58
N VAL A 54 30.87 -15.70 1.24
CA VAL A 54 31.26 -15.74 2.65
C VAL A 54 30.04 -15.97 3.55
N ASP A 55 30.16 -16.87 4.53
CA ASP A 55 29.14 -17.04 5.58
C ASP A 55 29.11 -15.81 6.49
N LEU A 56 28.02 -15.04 6.41
CA LEU A 56 27.74 -13.89 7.28
C LEU A 56 26.84 -14.26 8.47
N THR A 57 26.38 -15.51 8.57
CA THR A 57 25.66 -16.04 9.74
C THR A 57 26.63 -16.48 10.83
N GLY A 58 27.78 -17.04 10.45
CA GLY A 58 28.75 -17.63 11.37
C GLY A 58 28.31 -18.95 11.99
N VAL A 59 27.25 -19.59 11.44
CA VAL A 59 26.69 -20.86 11.91
C VAL A 59 26.57 -21.91 10.80
N GLY A 60 27.30 -21.74 9.69
CA GLY A 60 27.40 -22.76 8.63
C GLY A 60 26.10 -22.95 7.84
N GLY A 61 25.21 -21.96 7.85
CA GLY A 61 23.93 -22.00 7.12
C GLY A 61 22.82 -22.82 7.76
N VAL A 62 23.00 -23.37 8.97
CA VAL A 62 21.94 -24.06 9.71
C VAL A 62 21.24 -23.08 10.67
N PRO A 63 19.93 -22.78 10.50
CA PRO A 63 19.23 -21.87 11.40
C PRO A 63 19.12 -22.43 12.82
N ARG A 64 19.58 -21.67 13.82
CA ARG A 64 19.62 -22.09 15.23
C ARG A 64 18.48 -21.47 16.04
N VAL A 65 18.03 -22.19 17.07
CA VAL A 65 17.15 -21.66 18.12
C VAL A 65 18.05 -21.13 19.24
N VAL A 66 18.14 -19.80 19.35
CA VAL A 66 19.07 -19.11 20.24
C VAL A 66 18.33 -18.67 21.50
N THR A 67 18.88 -18.91 22.68
CA THR A 67 18.27 -18.43 23.95
C THR A 67 18.69 -16.99 24.27
N LEU A 68 17.94 -16.30 25.13
CA LEU A 68 18.37 -14.99 25.66
C LEU A 68 19.74 -15.05 26.37
N SER A 69 20.04 -16.16 27.05
CA SER A 69 21.33 -16.39 27.72
C SER A 69 22.47 -16.64 26.74
N GLU A 70 22.20 -17.36 25.64
CA GLU A 70 23.18 -17.55 24.56
C GLU A 70 23.45 -16.24 23.82
N LEU A 71 22.39 -15.50 23.47
CA LEU A 71 22.49 -14.17 22.84
C LEU A 71 23.36 -13.22 23.66
N ALA A 72 23.24 -13.25 24.99
CA ALA A 72 24.00 -12.40 25.90
C ALA A 72 25.53 -12.66 25.90
N ASN A 73 26.00 -13.80 25.38
CA ASN A 73 27.43 -14.10 25.25
C ASN A 73 28.06 -13.37 24.04
N HIS A 74 27.30 -13.24 22.96
CA HIS A 74 27.72 -12.63 21.69
C HIS A 74 27.63 -11.08 21.77
N ASN A 75 28.45 -10.52 22.68
CA ASN A 75 28.35 -9.15 23.16
C ASN A 75 29.52 -8.21 22.78
N LYS A 76 30.39 -8.61 21.83
CA LYS A 76 31.64 -7.90 21.48
C LYS A 76 31.64 -7.48 20.02
N GLN A 77 32.36 -6.42 19.63
CA GLN A 77 32.42 -6.00 18.21
C GLN A 77 32.91 -7.13 17.26
N THR A 78 33.80 -8.02 17.75
CA THR A 78 34.32 -9.19 17.02
C THR A 78 33.44 -10.45 17.11
N ASP A 79 32.37 -10.42 17.92
CA ASP A 79 31.38 -11.48 18.08
C ASP A 79 30.06 -10.85 18.58
N ALA A 80 29.34 -10.23 17.63
CA ALA A 80 28.21 -9.36 17.89
C ALA A 80 26.93 -9.95 17.31
N TRP A 81 26.04 -10.45 18.18
CA TRP A 81 24.69 -10.83 17.79
C TRP A 81 23.66 -9.85 18.35
N ILE A 82 22.57 -9.65 17.62
CA ILE A 82 21.46 -8.77 17.98
C ILE A 82 20.14 -9.45 17.66
N ALA A 83 19.15 -9.36 18.55
CA ALA A 83 17.80 -9.83 18.25
C ALA A 83 16.87 -8.65 17.93
N ILE A 84 16.15 -8.76 16.81
CA ILE A 84 15.16 -7.76 16.36
C ILE A 84 13.90 -8.51 15.92
N ARG A 85 12.76 -8.17 16.52
CA ARG A 85 11.43 -8.81 16.34
C ARG A 85 11.47 -10.35 16.41
N GLY A 86 12.32 -10.89 17.29
CA GLY A 86 12.45 -12.33 17.54
C GLY A 86 13.38 -13.10 16.58
N VAL A 87 14.01 -12.43 15.61
CA VAL A 87 15.06 -13.01 14.77
C VAL A 87 16.43 -12.56 15.30
N VAL A 88 17.39 -13.48 15.38
CA VAL A 88 18.78 -13.20 15.77
C VAL A 88 19.64 -13.03 14.53
N PHE A 89 20.45 -11.96 14.50
CA PHE A 89 21.36 -11.61 13.42
C PHE A 89 22.80 -11.50 13.94
N ASN A 90 23.75 -12.11 13.23
CA ASN A 90 25.18 -11.92 13.46
C ASN A 90 25.65 -10.65 12.73
N VAL A 91 25.71 -9.54 13.46
CA VAL A 91 26.05 -8.21 12.93
C VAL A 91 27.55 -7.89 12.99
N THR A 92 28.39 -8.84 13.44
CA THR A 92 29.86 -8.72 13.49
C THR A 92 30.46 -8.13 12.21
N ARG A 93 30.05 -8.64 11.03
CA ARG A 93 30.54 -8.18 9.73
C ARG A 93 29.88 -6.89 9.23
N TYR A 94 28.78 -6.46 9.85
CA TYR A 94 28.01 -5.27 9.48
C TYR A 94 28.43 -4.01 10.27
N MET A 95 29.20 -4.16 11.35
CA MET A 95 29.66 -3.06 12.23
C MET A 95 30.16 -1.84 11.45
N ASP A 96 31.13 -2.05 10.57
CA ASP A 96 31.81 -0.98 9.86
C ASP A 96 30.98 -0.40 8.68
N PHE A 97 29.86 -1.06 8.34
CA PHE A 97 28.88 -0.64 7.33
C PHE A 97 27.67 0.09 7.93
N HIS A 98 27.54 0.15 9.26
CA HIS A 98 26.37 0.73 9.92
C HIS A 98 26.35 2.27 9.83
N PRO A 99 25.35 2.91 9.20
CA PRO A 99 25.36 4.37 8.99
C PRO A 99 25.22 5.24 10.26
N GLY A 100 24.92 4.63 11.42
CA GLY A 100 24.98 5.29 12.73
C GLY A 100 26.32 5.13 13.46
N GLY A 101 27.30 4.45 12.84
CA GLY A 101 28.55 4.05 13.49
C GLY A 101 28.43 2.78 14.35
N VAL A 102 29.58 2.26 14.77
CA VAL A 102 29.70 1.02 15.58
C VAL A 102 29.01 1.19 16.93
N ASP A 103 29.22 2.31 17.61
CA ASP A 103 28.73 2.56 18.98
C ASP A 103 27.21 2.42 19.09
N GLU A 104 26.46 3.00 18.16
CA GLU A 104 24.99 2.92 18.13
C GLU A 104 24.47 1.50 17.89
N LEU A 105 25.18 0.69 17.10
CA LEU A 105 24.83 -0.72 16.90
C LEU A 105 25.18 -1.56 18.13
N MET A 106 26.34 -1.31 18.76
CA MET A 106 26.80 -1.98 19.97
C MET A 106 25.86 -1.79 21.18
N ARG A 107 25.07 -0.70 21.23
CA ARG A 107 24.01 -0.52 22.26
C ARG A 107 23.01 -1.69 22.31
N GLY A 108 22.68 -2.26 21.14
CA GLY A 108 21.74 -3.37 20.99
C GLY A 108 22.37 -4.76 21.00
N VAL A 109 23.70 -4.85 20.88
CA VAL A 109 24.44 -6.13 20.83
C VAL A 109 24.33 -6.90 22.15
N GLY A 110 24.26 -8.22 22.02
CA GLY A 110 23.99 -9.17 23.11
C GLY A 110 22.55 -9.18 23.63
N LYS A 111 21.59 -8.50 22.97
CA LYS A 111 20.25 -8.22 23.54
C LYS A 111 19.11 -8.32 22.52
N ASP A 112 17.89 -8.41 23.04
CA ASP A 112 16.67 -8.06 22.28
C ASP A 112 16.58 -6.54 22.11
N ALA A 113 17.12 -6.07 20.99
CA ALA A 113 17.16 -4.67 20.62
C ALA A 113 15.87 -4.19 19.94
N THR A 114 14.79 -4.98 19.87
CA THR A 114 13.56 -4.62 19.15
C THR A 114 13.07 -3.20 19.48
N LYS A 115 12.97 -2.86 20.78
CA LYS A 115 12.54 -1.52 21.23
C LYS A 115 13.54 -0.40 20.87
N LEU A 116 14.84 -0.70 20.93
CA LEU A 116 15.89 0.25 20.54
C LEU A 116 15.83 0.54 19.03
N PHE A 117 15.71 -0.52 18.23
CA PHE A 117 15.54 -0.42 16.78
C PHE A 117 14.27 0.35 16.42
N GLU A 118 13.14 0.10 17.08
CA GLU A 118 11.88 0.80 16.80
C GLU A 118 11.95 2.29 17.18
N ASN A 119 12.66 2.65 18.24
CA ASN A 119 12.83 4.06 18.64
C ASN A 119 13.73 4.87 17.69
N VAL A 120 14.75 4.25 17.07
CA VAL A 120 15.78 4.96 16.27
C VAL A 120 15.64 4.73 14.76
N HIS A 121 15.08 3.58 14.36
CA HIS A 121 15.16 3.02 13.00
C HIS A 121 13.85 2.36 12.51
N ALA A 122 12.68 2.65 13.09
CA ALA A 122 11.38 2.04 12.71
C ALA A 122 11.13 1.87 11.20
N TRP A 123 11.55 2.86 10.40
CA TRP A 123 11.33 2.97 8.95
C TRP A 123 12.45 2.36 8.10
N VAL A 124 13.45 1.72 8.72
CA VAL A 124 14.58 1.09 8.02
C VAL A 124 14.28 -0.38 7.73
N ASN A 125 14.43 -0.79 6.47
CA ASN A 125 14.27 -2.19 6.05
C ASN A 125 15.49 -3.04 6.45
N TYR A 126 15.70 -3.21 7.75
CA TYR A 126 16.79 -4.01 8.33
C TYR A 126 16.75 -5.47 7.85
N GLN A 127 15.56 -6.02 7.59
CA GLN A 127 15.38 -7.36 7.04
C GLN A 127 16.11 -7.54 5.71
N SER A 128 16.01 -6.55 4.80
CA SER A 128 16.69 -6.61 3.50
C SER A 128 18.20 -6.34 3.58
N ILE A 129 18.67 -5.70 4.66
CA ILE A 129 20.09 -5.40 4.87
C ILE A 129 20.78 -6.60 5.55
N LEU A 130 20.16 -7.16 6.58
CA LEU A 130 20.71 -8.23 7.42
C LEU A 130 20.25 -9.64 7.00
N GLN A 131 19.59 -9.79 5.83
CA GLN A 131 19.06 -11.08 5.36
C GLN A 131 20.12 -12.22 5.34
N LYS A 132 21.38 -11.87 5.05
CA LYS A 132 22.52 -12.81 5.01
C LYS A 132 23.14 -13.09 6.38
N CYS A 133 22.76 -12.34 7.41
CA CYS A 133 23.28 -12.42 8.77
C CYS A 133 22.39 -13.23 9.72
N ILE A 134 21.28 -13.81 9.24
CA ILE A 134 20.31 -14.51 10.09
C ILE A 134 20.96 -15.76 10.71
N VAL A 135 21.06 -15.75 12.04
CA VAL A 135 21.46 -16.92 12.85
C VAL A 135 20.25 -17.82 13.10
N GLY A 136 19.07 -17.24 13.31
CA GLY A 136 17.82 -17.98 13.49
C GLY A 136 16.83 -17.28 14.42
N ARG A 137 16.12 -18.04 15.25
CA ARG A 137 15.00 -17.55 16.09
C ARG A 137 15.40 -17.40 17.55
N LEU A 138 14.95 -16.33 18.21
CA LEU A 138 15.11 -16.10 19.64
C LEU A 138 14.06 -16.87 20.45
N ASN A 139 14.49 -17.83 21.25
CA ASN A 139 13.66 -18.52 22.24
C ASN A 139 13.51 -17.65 23.51
N ARG A 140 12.29 -17.16 23.73
CA ARG A 140 11.82 -16.65 25.02
C ARG A 140 11.05 -17.80 25.66
N GLY A 141 11.66 -18.48 26.65
CA GLY A 141 11.11 -19.71 27.23
C GLY A 141 9.65 -19.55 27.65
N THR A 142 8.77 -20.42 27.14
CA THR A 142 7.32 -20.31 27.36
C THR A 142 6.94 -20.63 28.79
N SER A 143 6.45 -19.64 29.53
CA SER A 143 5.63 -19.87 30.73
C SER A 143 4.33 -20.57 30.31
N SER A 144 4.25 -21.87 30.57
CA SER A 144 3.12 -22.72 30.20
C SER A 144 1.96 -22.55 31.18
N THR A 145 0.82 -22.06 30.69
CA THR A 145 -0.45 -22.07 31.44
C THR A 145 -1.58 -22.66 30.60
N SER A 146 -1.49 -23.97 30.35
CA SER A 146 -2.62 -24.78 29.91
C SER A 146 -3.51 -25.10 31.12
N SER A 147 -4.73 -24.57 31.17
CA SER A 147 -5.73 -24.94 32.19
C SER A 147 -7.12 -25.09 31.59
N THR A 148 -7.47 -26.34 31.27
CA THR A 148 -8.77 -26.73 30.73
C THR A 148 -9.76 -27.00 31.86
N SER A 149 -10.97 -26.43 31.74
CA SER A 149 -12.23 -26.82 32.39
C SER A 149 -12.27 -27.15 33.88
N SER A 150 -12.99 -26.34 34.65
CA SER A 150 -14.23 -26.81 35.32
C SER A 150 -15.04 -25.64 35.88
N VAL A 151 -16.35 -25.62 35.61
CA VAL A 151 -17.32 -24.76 36.28
C VAL A 151 -18.45 -25.67 36.75
N THR A 152 -18.66 -25.76 38.06
CA THR A 152 -19.68 -26.61 38.68
C THR A 152 -20.99 -25.85 38.85
N GLU A 153 -22.10 -26.57 38.72
CA GLU A 153 -23.46 -26.02 38.80
C GLU A 153 -23.86 -25.63 40.23
N ARG A 154 -24.77 -24.66 40.35
CA ARG A 154 -25.93 -24.80 41.25
C ARG A 154 -27.11 -23.91 40.83
N SER A 155 -28.32 -24.47 40.89
CA SER A 155 -29.56 -23.86 40.38
C SER A 155 -30.60 -23.64 41.48
N ILE A 156 -31.27 -22.48 41.46
CA ILE A 156 -32.48 -22.14 42.25
C ILE A 156 -33.32 -21.19 41.33
N THR A 157 -34.33 -21.62 40.56
CA THR A 157 -35.69 -22.16 40.84
C THR A 157 -36.77 -21.11 41.20
N SER A 158 -38.00 -21.36 40.70
CA SER A 158 -39.27 -20.59 40.87
C SER A 158 -39.34 -19.18 40.25
N ALA A 159 -40.24 -18.79 39.33
CA ALA A 159 -41.49 -19.28 38.71
C ALA A 159 -42.84 -18.72 39.23
N ASN A 160 -43.70 -18.37 38.25
CA ASN A 160 -45.19 -18.31 38.23
C ASN A 160 -45.96 -16.97 38.20
N ASN A 161 -47.02 -17.00 37.38
CA ASN A 161 -48.22 -16.14 37.20
C ASN A 161 -48.04 -14.73 36.60
N CYS A 162 -48.80 -14.24 35.59
CA CYS A 162 -50.17 -14.44 35.06
C CYS A 162 -51.28 -13.72 35.88
N LEU A 163 -52.20 -12.90 35.34
CA LEU A 163 -52.45 -12.34 33.97
C LEU A 163 -52.60 -10.77 34.07
N SER A 164 -53.35 -9.93 33.31
CA SER A 164 -54.37 -10.09 32.25
C SER A 164 -54.65 -8.79 31.43
N VAL A 165 -55.29 -8.96 30.26
CA VAL A 165 -56.34 -8.13 29.58
C VAL A 165 -56.36 -6.60 29.87
N THR A 166 -56.24 -5.70 28.87
CA THR A 166 -57.37 -5.25 28.00
C THR A 166 -56.89 -4.58 26.70
N LEU A 167 -57.71 -4.59 25.64
CA LEU A 167 -57.42 -3.91 24.36
C LEU A 167 -57.45 -2.37 24.45
N GLY A 168 -56.52 -1.70 23.77
CA GLY A 168 -56.59 -0.27 23.44
C GLY A 168 -56.10 -0.01 22.01
N ARG A 169 -56.93 0.63 21.17
CA ARG A 169 -56.70 0.77 19.72
C ARG A 169 -56.27 2.19 19.33
N SER A 170 -54.96 2.42 19.18
CA SER A 170 -54.40 3.72 18.73
C SER A 170 -53.29 3.55 17.68
N LYS A 171 -53.01 4.62 16.93
CA LYS A 171 -52.07 4.66 15.79
C LYS A 171 -50.68 5.18 16.19
N CYS A 172 -49.69 4.88 15.35
CA CYS A 172 -48.42 5.61 15.13
C CYS A 172 -47.53 5.98 16.32
N ALA A 173 -46.38 5.29 16.45
CA ALA A 173 -45.07 5.92 16.62
C ALA A 173 -43.95 4.91 16.31
N THR A 174 -42.86 5.34 15.64
CA THR A 174 -41.64 4.53 15.47
C THR A 174 -40.69 4.84 16.62
N THR A 175 -40.60 3.95 17.61
CA THR A 175 -39.85 4.23 18.85
C THR A 175 -38.34 4.03 18.67
N GLN A 176 -37.63 5.10 18.27
CA GLN A 176 -36.17 5.15 18.42
C GLN A 176 -35.81 5.18 19.93
N LYS A 177 -34.90 4.29 20.36
CA LYS A 177 -34.22 4.42 21.65
C LYS A 177 -32.91 5.17 21.45
N THR A 178 -32.96 6.49 21.58
CA THR A 178 -31.76 7.34 21.68
C THR A 178 -31.06 7.10 23.02
N VAL A 179 -29.76 6.84 22.96
CA VAL A 179 -28.84 7.11 24.09
C VAL A 179 -28.09 8.37 23.71
N GLU A 180 -28.17 9.40 24.55
CA GLU A 180 -27.61 10.71 24.22
C GLU A 180 -26.09 10.73 24.34
N ASN A 181 -25.44 11.22 23.29
CA ASN A 181 -24.17 11.93 23.33
C ASN A 181 -24.15 12.88 22.11
N SER A 182 -23.48 14.03 22.26
CA SER A 182 -23.68 15.21 21.40
C SER A 182 -23.46 14.94 19.89
N PRO A 183 -24.41 15.29 19.02
CA PRO A 183 -24.26 15.08 17.58
C PRO A 183 -23.55 16.25 16.89
N GLU A 184 -22.33 16.01 16.41
CA GLU A 184 -22.05 16.42 15.03
C GLU A 184 -23.03 15.66 14.14
N SER A 185 -23.84 16.35 13.33
CA SER A 185 -24.85 15.72 12.47
C SER A 185 -24.19 15.04 11.27
N PHE A 186 -23.76 13.80 11.47
CA PHE A 186 -23.27 12.91 10.40
C PHE A 186 -24.36 12.66 9.36
N ASN A 187 -24.40 13.51 8.34
CA ASN A 187 -25.36 13.51 7.23
C ASN A 187 -25.04 12.45 6.18
N VAL A 188 -24.71 11.23 6.63
CA VAL A 188 -24.67 10.03 5.79
C VAL A 188 -25.87 9.18 6.16
N ASN A 189 -26.73 8.93 5.18
CA ASN A 189 -27.84 7.99 5.30
C ASN A 189 -27.63 6.86 4.29
N MET A 190 -27.98 5.62 4.65
CA MET A 190 -28.13 4.56 3.65
C MET A 190 -29.61 4.36 3.34
N ASP A 191 -29.91 4.35 2.05
CA ASP A 191 -31.24 4.19 1.51
C ASP A 191 -31.26 2.98 0.55
N TRP A 192 -32.45 2.59 0.11
CA TRP A 192 -32.63 1.38 -0.68
C TRP A 192 -33.68 1.56 -1.78
N ARG A 193 -33.49 0.82 -2.86
CA ARG A 193 -34.46 0.72 -3.96
C ARG A 193 -34.49 -0.72 -4.47
N GLN A 194 -35.54 -1.11 -5.19
CA GLN A 194 -35.72 -2.49 -5.63
C GLN A 194 -36.38 -2.59 -7.00
N THR A 195 -36.16 -3.72 -7.65
CA THR A 195 -37.00 -4.22 -8.75
C THR A 195 -37.68 -5.52 -8.30
N SER A 196 -38.44 -6.18 -9.17
CA SER A 196 -38.89 -7.56 -8.94
C SER A 196 -37.73 -8.57 -8.87
N ASN A 197 -36.57 -8.25 -9.45
CA ASN A 197 -35.41 -9.16 -9.56
C ASN A 197 -34.25 -8.80 -8.62
N SER A 198 -34.23 -7.58 -8.05
CA SER A 198 -33.06 -7.06 -7.31
C SER A 198 -33.43 -6.14 -6.15
N ILE A 199 -32.48 -5.98 -5.22
CA ILE A 199 -32.44 -4.90 -4.22
C ILE A 199 -31.10 -4.18 -4.32
N THR A 200 -31.13 -2.85 -4.30
CA THR A 200 -29.96 -1.97 -4.32
C THR A 200 -29.91 -1.17 -3.03
N LEU A 201 -28.84 -1.34 -2.25
CA LEU A 201 -28.52 -0.52 -1.08
C LEU A 201 -27.51 0.56 -1.50
N PHE A 202 -27.71 1.82 -1.11
CA PHE A 202 -26.86 2.92 -1.56
C PHE A 202 -26.78 4.06 -0.55
N TYR A 203 -25.59 4.68 -0.47
CA TYR A 203 -25.32 5.76 0.47
C TYR A 203 -25.55 7.15 -0.13
N GLN A 204 -26.27 8.00 0.61
CA GLN A 204 -26.45 9.42 0.34
C GLN A 204 -25.54 10.26 1.24
N GLY A 205 -25.12 11.44 0.79
CA GLY A 205 -24.29 12.38 1.56
C GLY A 205 -22.79 12.07 1.66
N VAL A 206 -22.34 10.90 1.17
CA VAL A 206 -20.93 10.46 1.19
C VAL A 206 -19.95 11.40 0.48
N ARG A 207 -20.42 12.25 -0.43
CA ARG A 207 -19.61 13.27 -1.15
C ARG A 207 -18.89 14.26 -0.23
N ASN A 208 -19.37 14.43 1.00
CA ASN A 208 -18.78 15.30 2.01
C ASN A 208 -17.60 14.65 2.77
N TYR A 209 -17.28 13.39 2.47
CA TYR A 209 -16.26 12.60 3.17
C TYR A 209 -15.18 12.12 2.18
N SER A 210 -13.93 12.12 2.65
CA SER A 210 -12.74 11.81 1.85
C SER A 210 -12.24 10.39 2.09
N GLY A 211 -11.74 9.71 1.03
CA GLY A 211 -11.14 8.39 1.16
C GLY A 211 -12.06 7.31 1.75
N VAL A 212 -13.36 7.41 1.46
CA VAL A 212 -14.44 6.55 1.99
C VAL A 212 -14.23 5.10 1.56
N TYR A 213 -14.16 4.21 2.54
CA TYR A 213 -13.83 2.79 2.37
C TYR A 213 -15.04 1.94 2.80
N TYR A 214 -15.36 0.92 2.00
CA TYR A 214 -16.55 0.08 2.20
C TYR A 214 -16.12 -1.37 2.39
N GLN A 215 -16.72 -2.06 3.36
CA GLN A 215 -16.61 -3.52 3.53
C GLN A 215 -18.01 -4.11 3.68
N LEU A 216 -18.26 -5.25 3.03
CA LEU A 216 -19.48 -6.05 3.13
C LEU A 216 -19.10 -7.46 3.61
N GLU A 217 -19.89 -8.04 4.51
CA GLU A 217 -19.69 -9.37 5.06
C GLU A 217 -21.02 -10.13 5.08
N ARG A 218 -21.10 -11.27 4.39
CA ARG A 218 -22.29 -12.12 4.28
C ARG A 218 -22.26 -13.18 5.38
N LEU A 219 -23.20 -13.11 6.32
CA LEU A 219 -23.38 -14.16 7.34
C LEU A 219 -24.19 -15.33 6.78
N ASN A 220 -25.19 -15.02 5.95
CA ASN A 220 -25.93 -15.94 5.09
C ASN A 220 -26.68 -15.14 4.01
N ASP A 221 -27.53 -15.78 3.22
CA ASP A 221 -28.21 -15.13 2.09
C ASP A 221 -29.28 -14.08 2.45
N SER A 222 -29.74 -13.99 3.71
CA SER A 222 -30.55 -12.85 4.20
C SER A 222 -29.75 -11.88 5.08
N LYS A 223 -28.67 -12.32 5.72
CA LYS A 223 -27.95 -11.55 6.75
C LYS A 223 -26.62 -11.02 6.25
N ILE A 224 -26.52 -9.69 6.17
CA ILE A 224 -25.36 -8.98 5.62
C ILE A 224 -24.97 -7.82 6.55
N ILE A 225 -23.68 -7.70 6.85
CA ILE A 225 -23.11 -6.55 7.56
C ILE A 225 -22.45 -5.63 6.52
N PHE A 226 -22.81 -4.35 6.54
CA PHE A 226 -22.12 -3.27 5.83
C PHE A 226 -21.30 -2.45 6.81
N ARG A 227 -20.05 -2.14 6.48
CA ARG A 227 -19.18 -1.22 7.24
C ARG A 227 -18.74 -0.09 6.32
N LEU A 228 -19.17 1.12 6.63
CA LEU A 228 -18.72 2.36 6.01
C LEU A 228 -17.63 2.98 6.90
N ILE A 229 -16.39 2.92 6.43
CA ILE A 229 -15.21 3.41 7.14
C ILE A 229 -14.87 4.81 6.61
N LEU A 230 -14.99 5.79 7.50
CA LEU A 230 -14.68 7.21 7.25
C LEU A 230 -13.27 7.52 7.80
N GLU A 231 -12.96 8.79 8.09
CA GLU A 231 -11.65 9.18 8.66
C GLU A 231 -11.53 8.84 10.17
N LYS A 232 -12.62 8.98 10.93
CA LYS A 232 -12.63 8.85 12.41
C LYS A 232 -13.59 7.78 12.93
N HIS A 233 -14.57 7.37 12.13
CA HIS A 233 -15.70 6.55 12.55
C HIS A 233 -15.97 5.42 11.55
N ILE A 234 -16.43 4.28 12.07
CA ILE A 234 -17.03 3.19 11.30
C ILE A 234 -18.53 3.25 11.57
N ILE A 235 -19.33 3.39 10.50
CA ILE A 235 -20.78 3.25 10.56
C ILE A 235 -21.09 1.83 10.10
N ILE A 236 -21.75 1.06 10.96
CA ILE A 236 -22.02 -0.36 10.72
C ILE A 236 -23.52 -0.54 10.60
N HIS A 237 -23.96 -1.20 9.54
CA HIS A 237 -25.35 -1.53 9.29
C HIS A 237 -25.47 -3.06 9.24
N GLU A 238 -26.23 -3.63 10.18
CA GLU A 238 -26.53 -5.06 10.20
C GLU A 238 -27.92 -5.28 9.65
N PHE A 239 -28.03 -6.09 8.59
CA PHE A 239 -29.30 -6.38 7.92
C PHE A 239 -29.76 -7.80 8.17
N ASP A 240 -31.06 -7.96 8.32
CA ASP A 240 -31.76 -9.22 8.12
C ASP A 240 -32.83 -8.98 7.05
N LEU A 241 -32.45 -9.24 5.79
CA LEU A 241 -33.24 -8.95 4.60
C LEU A 241 -34.53 -9.75 4.57
N THR A 242 -35.54 -9.23 3.85
CA THR A 242 -36.88 -9.85 3.79
C THR A 242 -36.88 -11.24 3.15
N ALA A 243 -35.91 -11.54 2.27
CA ALA A 243 -35.68 -12.86 1.70
C ALA A 243 -34.24 -12.98 1.17
N ASP A 244 -33.83 -14.21 0.83
CA ASP A 244 -32.53 -14.54 0.26
C ASP A 244 -32.16 -13.71 -1.00
N VAL A 245 -30.91 -13.29 -1.04
CA VAL A 245 -30.24 -12.72 -2.21
C VAL A 245 -29.08 -13.60 -2.70
N GLU A 246 -28.58 -13.31 -3.90
CA GLU A 246 -27.37 -13.90 -4.47
C GLU A 246 -26.12 -13.09 -4.07
N TRP A 247 -24.97 -13.75 -4.03
CA TRP A 247 -23.67 -13.15 -3.73
C TRP A 247 -22.66 -13.43 -4.87
N PRO A 248 -21.78 -12.48 -5.22
CA PRO A 248 -21.63 -11.12 -4.67
C PRO A 248 -22.63 -10.11 -5.26
N PRO A 249 -22.84 -8.95 -4.60
CA PRO A 249 -23.55 -7.84 -5.20
C PRO A 249 -22.76 -7.22 -6.37
N MET A 250 -23.48 -6.72 -7.37
CA MET A 250 -22.92 -5.80 -8.35
C MET A 250 -22.70 -4.43 -7.73
N CYS A 251 -21.44 -4.01 -7.63
CA CYS A 251 -21.05 -2.68 -7.17
C CYS A 251 -20.96 -1.70 -8.35
N LYS A 252 -21.71 -0.59 -8.30
CA LYS A 252 -21.56 0.55 -9.23
C LYS A 252 -21.18 1.80 -8.45
N ARG A 253 -20.10 2.47 -8.84
CA ARG A 253 -19.65 3.74 -8.25
C ARG A 253 -19.80 4.87 -9.26
N ASP A 254 -20.43 5.96 -8.83
CA ASP A 254 -20.44 7.24 -9.55
C ASP A 254 -19.30 8.11 -9.01
N PHE A 255 -18.37 8.47 -9.89
CA PHE A 255 -17.16 9.21 -9.54
C PHE A 255 -17.32 10.75 -9.62
N ASP A 256 -18.48 11.28 -10.00
CA ASP A 256 -18.82 12.70 -9.86
C ASP A 256 -19.61 12.96 -8.56
N THR A 257 -20.51 12.05 -8.16
CA THR A 257 -21.35 12.19 -6.96
C THR A 257 -20.80 11.49 -5.71
N MET A 258 -19.81 10.59 -5.86
CA MET A 258 -19.30 9.65 -4.84
C MET A 258 -20.29 8.57 -4.40
N GLN A 259 -21.48 8.48 -5.00
CA GLN A 259 -22.45 7.44 -4.66
C GLN A 259 -21.91 6.04 -5.02
N VAL A 260 -22.16 5.07 -4.14
CA VAL A 260 -21.94 3.64 -4.42
C VAL A 260 -23.27 2.90 -4.26
N ASP A 261 -23.68 2.21 -5.31
CA ASP A 261 -24.81 1.29 -5.35
C ASP A 261 -24.30 -0.15 -5.17
N PHE A 262 -24.85 -0.88 -4.21
CA PHE A 262 -24.63 -2.31 -3.99
C PHE A 262 -25.91 -3.06 -4.37
N THR A 263 -25.92 -3.68 -5.55
CA THR A 263 -27.11 -4.33 -6.11
C THR A 263 -27.01 -5.84 -6.04
N PHE A 264 -27.88 -6.46 -5.24
CA PHE A 264 -28.01 -7.92 -5.13
C PHE A 264 -29.19 -8.40 -6.00
N THR A 265 -29.02 -9.54 -6.67
CA THR A 265 -30.15 -10.29 -7.25
C THR A 265 -30.93 -10.98 -6.12
N LYS A 266 -32.26 -10.99 -6.19
CA LYS A 266 -33.11 -11.75 -5.27
C LYS A 266 -33.26 -13.18 -5.77
N LYS A 267 -33.06 -14.19 -4.91
CA LYS A 267 -33.29 -15.59 -5.30
C LYS A 267 -34.76 -15.86 -5.64
N ILE A 268 -35.68 -15.16 -4.98
CA ILE A 268 -37.12 -15.19 -5.25
C ILE A 268 -37.54 -13.85 -5.85
N LYS A 269 -38.13 -13.88 -7.06
CA LYS A 269 -38.43 -12.68 -7.85
C LYS A 269 -39.78 -12.07 -7.45
N ASN A 270 -39.77 -11.17 -6.46
CA ASN A 270 -40.94 -10.43 -6.00
C ASN A 270 -40.60 -9.00 -5.51
N ILE A 271 -41.64 -8.16 -5.35
CA ILE A 271 -41.53 -6.87 -4.67
C ILE A 271 -41.67 -7.10 -3.16
N TRP A 272 -40.73 -6.61 -2.37
CA TRP A 272 -40.74 -6.72 -0.91
C TRP A 272 -41.46 -5.51 -0.30
N LYS A 273 -42.16 -5.71 0.84
CA LYS A 273 -42.88 -4.62 1.54
C LYS A 273 -41.95 -3.68 2.30
N SER A 274 -40.77 -4.16 2.68
CA SER A 274 -39.64 -3.40 3.19
C SER A 274 -38.35 -4.10 2.75
N GLN A 275 -37.18 -3.56 3.07
CA GLN A 275 -35.91 -4.25 2.80
C GLN A 275 -35.66 -5.44 3.73
N GLY A 276 -36.23 -5.42 4.95
CA GLY A 276 -35.89 -6.31 6.06
C GLY A 276 -35.82 -5.55 7.38
N SER A 277 -35.23 -6.15 8.42
CA SER A 277 -34.79 -5.42 9.61
C SER A 277 -33.38 -4.81 9.40
N HIS A 278 -33.04 -3.81 10.21
CA HIS A 278 -31.79 -3.06 10.11
C HIS A 278 -31.40 -2.50 11.48
N THR A 279 -30.18 -2.81 11.93
CA THR A 279 -29.56 -2.22 13.11
C THR A 279 -28.41 -1.32 12.68
N LEU A 280 -28.36 -0.10 13.23
CA LEU A 280 -27.29 0.87 12.99
C LEU A 280 -26.40 0.98 14.23
N LEU A 281 -25.12 0.65 14.07
CA LEU A 281 -24.08 0.81 15.09
C LEU A 281 -23.03 1.83 14.63
N ARG A 282 -22.32 2.43 15.57
CA ARG A 282 -21.23 3.39 15.31
C ARG A 282 -20.06 3.09 16.22
N GLU A 283 -18.88 2.91 15.63
CA GLU A 283 -17.62 2.66 16.33
C GLU A 283 -16.62 3.78 16.00
N SER A 284 -15.72 4.08 16.93
CA SER A 284 -14.51 4.86 16.61
C SER A 284 -13.52 3.97 15.86
N ILE A 285 -12.75 4.56 14.93
CA ILE A 285 -11.74 3.79 14.19
C ILE A 285 -10.61 3.39 15.14
N THR A 286 -10.44 2.09 15.33
CA THR A 286 -9.17 1.55 15.82
C THR A 286 -8.21 1.43 14.64
N ASN A 287 -6.99 1.96 14.76
CA ASN A 287 -5.93 1.82 13.75
C ASN A 287 -5.33 0.40 13.72
N LYS A 288 -6.15 -0.62 13.97
CA LYS A 288 -5.76 -2.03 14.05
C LYS A 288 -5.80 -2.64 12.66
N ARG A 289 -4.63 -2.95 12.11
CA ARG A 289 -4.51 -3.76 10.88
C ARG A 289 -5.16 -5.13 11.14
N THR A 290 -6.23 -5.42 10.41
CA THR A 290 -6.86 -6.75 10.35
C THR A 290 -6.36 -7.49 9.12
N TYR A 291 -6.52 -8.82 9.10
CA TYR A 291 -6.12 -9.66 7.99
C TYR A 291 -7.21 -10.70 7.71
N LYS A 292 -7.36 -11.08 6.44
CA LYS A 292 -8.17 -12.23 6.00
C LYS A 292 -7.33 -13.11 5.07
N GLU A 293 -7.72 -14.37 4.94
CA GLU A 293 -7.17 -15.27 3.93
C GLU A 293 -7.90 -15.04 2.60
N TYR A 294 -7.13 -15.02 1.51
CA TYR A 294 -7.61 -14.84 0.14
C TYR A 294 -7.16 -16.02 -0.73
N GLU A 295 -8.13 -16.64 -1.38
CA GLU A 295 -7.97 -17.65 -2.43
C GLU A 295 -7.51 -16.98 -3.73
N VAL A 296 -6.52 -17.57 -4.41
CA VAL A 296 -6.15 -17.20 -5.78
C VAL A 296 -7.14 -17.84 -6.75
N LEU A 297 -7.84 -17.03 -7.55
CA LEU A 297 -8.75 -17.51 -8.60
C LEU A 297 -8.06 -17.58 -9.97
N SER A 298 -7.09 -16.70 -10.21
CA SER A 298 -6.21 -16.75 -11.37
C SER A 298 -4.87 -16.06 -11.08
N ASN A 299 -3.82 -16.49 -11.78
CA ASN A 299 -2.48 -15.90 -11.74
C ASN A 299 -1.93 -15.88 -13.19
N THR A 300 -2.01 -14.73 -13.84
CA THR A 300 -1.75 -14.56 -15.28
C THR A 300 -0.49 -13.73 -15.49
N SER A 301 0.45 -14.23 -16.30
CA SER A 301 1.64 -13.46 -16.70
C SER A 301 1.23 -12.32 -17.65
N LEU A 302 1.51 -11.07 -17.26
CA LEU A 302 1.32 -9.88 -18.10
C LEU A 302 2.58 -9.55 -18.91
N CYS A 303 3.76 -9.86 -18.36
CA CYS A 303 5.06 -9.81 -19.03
C CYS A 303 6.06 -10.70 -18.28
N LYS A 304 7.29 -10.80 -18.81
CA LYS A 304 8.41 -11.60 -18.29
C LYS A 304 8.64 -11.55 -16.77
N LEU A 305 8.26 -10.43 -16.13
CA LEU A 305 8.45 -10.20 -14.70
C LEU A 305 7.19 -9.79 -13.93
N VAL A 306 6.01 -9.63 -14.55
CA VAL A 306 4.80 -9.11 -13.87
C VAL A 306 3.63 -10.06 -14.04
N ASN A 307 3.02 -10.45 -12.93
CA ASN A 307 1.81 -11.26 -12.88
C ASN A 307 0.62 -10.43 -12.40
N LEU A 308 -0.56 -10.67 -12.98
CA LEU A 308 -1.86 -10.26 -12.47
C LEU A 308 -2.46 -11.43 -11.68
N LEU A 309 -2.71 -11.23 -10.39
CA LEU A 309 -3.45 -12.17 -9.56
C LEU A 309 -4.87 -11.64 -9.33
N VAL A 310 -5.87 -12.51 -9.49
CA VAL A 310 -7.24 -12.29 -9.04
C VAL A 310 -7.43 -13.07 -7.74
N LEU A 311 -7.79 -12.35 -6.68
CA LEU A 311 -7.85 -12.85 -5.30
C LEU A 311 -9.25 -12.66 -4.74
N ARG A 312 -9.79 -13.65 -4.02
CA ARG A 312 -11.10 -13.55 -3.37
C ARG A 312 -11.04 -14.11 -1.95
N THR A 313 -11.67 -13.44 -1.00
CA THR A 313 -11.97 -14.03 0.31
C THR A 313 -13.44 -14.42 0.34
N LYS A 314 -13.77 -15.56 0.96
CA LYS A 314 -15.15 -16.06 0.94
C LYS A 314 -16.06 -15.13 1.75
N ASP A 315 -17.25 -14.86 1.22
CA ASP A 315 -18.35 -14.16 1.92
C ASP A 315 -18.01 -12.73 2.38
N PHE A 316 -16.99 -12.09 1.80
CA PHE A 316 -16.59 -10.72 2.13
C PHE A 316 -16.09 -9.97 0.90
N LEU A 317 -16.46 -8.69 0.79
CA LEU A 317 -16.12 -7.78 -0.31
C LEU A 317 -15.63 -6.46 0.28
N GLU A 318 -14.56 -5.89 -0.27
CA GLU A 318 -14.08 -4.57 0.15
C GLU A 318 -13.74 -3.65 -1.03
N LEU A 319 -14.20 -2.40 -0.98
CA LEU A 319 -13.98 -1.39 -2.02
C LEU A 319 -12.93 -0.36 -1.57
N ILE A 320 -11.67 -0.78 -1.59
CA ILE A 320 -10.50 0.01 -1.20
C ILE A 320 -10.44 1.32 -2.05
N PRO A 321 -10.20 2.50 -1.44
CA PRO A 321 -9.98 3.74 -2.18
C PRO A 321 -8.79 3.68 -3.16
N ALA A 322 -8.91 4.34 -4.31
CA ALA A 322 -7.84 4.35 -5.31
C ALA A 322 -6.54 4.94 -4.73
N GLY A 323 -5.39 4.35 -5.07
CA GLY A 323 -4.06 4.76 -4.57
C GLY A 323 -3.77 4.40 -3.10
N ARG A 324 -4.66 3.69 -2.41
CA ARG A 324 -4.34 2.97 -1.15
C ARG A 324 -3.75 1.59 -1.45
N HIS A 325 -3.11 0.98 -0.45
CA HIS A 325 -2.41 -0.29 -0.59
C HIS A 325 -2.89 -1.33 0.44
N VAL A 326 -2.50 -2.59 0.27
CA VAL A 326 -2.74 -3.70 1.19
C VAL A 326 -1.42 -4.39 1.51
N GLU A 327 -1.24 -4.86 2.74
CA GLU A 327 -0.10 -5.70 3.10
C GLU A 327 -0.43 -7.17 2.80
N VAL A 328 0.30 -7.77 1.87
CA VAL A 328 0.27 -9.22 1.64
C VAL A 328 1.32 -9.89 2.52
N LYS A 329 0.95 -11.04 3.10
CA LYS A 329 1.77 -11.90 3.97
C LYS A 329 1.76 -13.34 3.48
N MET A 330 2.91 -13.98 3.58
CA MET A 330 3.07 -15.44 3.46
C MET A 330 4.16 -15.91 4.43
N ASP A 331 4.10 -17.18 4.85
CA ASP A 331 5.30 -17.84 5.34
C ASP A 331 6.22 -18.18 4.15
N VAL A 332 7.49 -17.84 4.25
CA VAL A 332 8.54 -18.21 3.31
C VAL A 332 9.72 -18.79 4.09
N MET A 333 9.91 -20.11 3.98
CA MET A 333 10.98 -20.86 4.67
C MET A 333 10.91 -20.78 6.20
N GLY A 334 9.71 -20.77 6.79
CA GLY A 334 9.50 -20.65 8.23
C GLY A 334 9.65 -19.21 8.74
N MET A 335 9.34 -18.22 7.91
CA MET A 335 9.36 -16.80 8.27
C MET A 335 8.15 -16.08 7.66
N GLU A 336 7.36 -15.38 8.48
CA GLU A 336 6.34 -14.47 7.97
C GLU A 336 7.03 -13.29 7.26
N VAL A 337 6.83 -13.17 5.95
CA VAL A 337 7.33 -12.04 5.15
C VAL A 337 6.13 -11.24 4.65
N SER A 338 6.12 -9.94 4.91
CA SER A 338 5.08 -9.01 4.47
C SER A 338 5.60 -7.97 3.48
N ARG A 339 4.78 -7.54 2.51
CA ARG A 339 5.03 -6.35 1.67
C ARG A 339 3.71 -5.67 1.26
N SER A 340 3.76 -4.36 1.07
CA SER A 340 2.64 -3.58 0.52
C SER A 340 2.51 -3.80 -0.99
N TYR A 341 1.27 -3.90 -1.46
CA TYR A 341 0.89 -3.93 -2.87
C TYR A 341 -0.34 -3.04 -3.09
N THR A 342 -0.46 -2.42 -4.26
CA THR A 342 -1.63 -1.59 -4.59
C THR A 342 -2.67 -2.41 -5.35
N PRO A 343 -3.94 -2.48 -4.87
CA PRO A 343 -5.06 -3.00 -5.65
C PRO A 343 -5.19 -2.28 -6.99
N VAL A 344 -5.32 -3.07 -8.05
CA VAL A 344 -5.57 -2.58 -9.42
C VAL A 344 -7.03 -2.83 -9.81
N PRO A 345 -7.61 -2.05 -10.74
CA PRO A 345 -8.84 -2.44 -11.40
C PRO A 345 -8.65 -3.75 -12.19
N PRO A 346 -9.69 -4.58 -12.35
CA PRO A 346 -9.60 -5.83 -13.11
C PRO A 346 -9.37 -5.62 -14.62
N CYS A 347 -9.71 -4.43 -15.12
CA CYS A 347 -9.49 -3.99 -16.50
C CYS A 347 -9.62 -2.46 -16.57
N LEU A 348 -9.01 -1.84 -17.59
CA LEU A 348 -9.34 -0.47 -17.98
C LEU A 348 -10.47 -0.44 -19.04
N HIS A 349 -10.58 -1.47 -19.88
CA HIS A 349 -11.65 -1.64 -20.87
C HIS A 349 -12.42 -2.96 -20.64
N PRO A 350 -13.77 -3.01 -20.74
CA PRO A 350 -14.56 -4.17 -20.29
C PRO A 350 -14.26 -5.51 -20.98
N GLU A 351 -13.76 -5.49 -22.22
CA GLU A 351 -13.35 -6.70 -22.96
C GLU A 351 -12.16 -7.41 -22.31
N ASP A 352 -11.28 -6.66 -21.65
CA ASP A 352 -9.99 -7.15 -21.14
C ASP A 352 -10.08 -7.48 -19.64
N MET A 353 -11.27 -7.94 -19.20
CA MET A 353 -11.60 -8.33 -17.83
C MET A 353 -10.68 -9.42 -17.30
N ALA A 354 -10.17 -9.26 -16.08
CA ALA A 354 -9.28 -10.23 -15.45
C ALA A 354 -9.92 -11.64 -15.35
N PRO A 355 -9.19 -12.73 -15.64
CA PRO A 355 -9.75 -14.09 -15.63
C PRO A 355 -10.31 -14.49 -14.26
N ASN A 356 -11.51 -15.08 -14.25
CA ASN A 356 -12.24 -15.50 -13.05
C ASN A 356 -12.63 -14.35 -12.09
N TYR A 357 -12.67 -13.10 -12.56
CA TYR A 357 -13.09 -11.95 -11.75
C TYR A 357 -14.60 -11.94 -11.42
N THR A 358 -14.92 -11.73 -10.15
CA THR A 358 -16.24 -11.38 -9.63
C THR A 358 -16.16 -10.10 -8.78
N PRO A 359 -17.26 -9.36 -8.54
CA PRO A 359 -17.24 -8.10 -7.76
C PRO A 359 -16.63 -8.14 -6.36
N ASP A 360 -16.52 -9.31 -5.73
CA ASP A 360 -15.85 -9.55 -4.44
C ASP A 360 -14.34 -9.87 -4.57
N CYS A 361 -13.80 -9.83 -5.78
CA CYS A 361 -12.37 -10.04 -6.03
C CYS A 361 -11.55 -8.75 -5.94
N ILE A 362 -10.34 -8.88 -5.40
CA ILE A 362 -9.26 -7.88 -5.46
C ILE A 362 -8.23 -8.35 -6.50
N CYS A 363 -7.81 -7.44 -7.37
CA CYS A 363 -6.74 -7.71 -8.33
C CYS A 363 -5.42 -7.09 -7.85
N LEU A 364 -4.32 -7.83 -7.92
CA LEU A 364 -2.96 -7.34 -7.64
C LEU A 364 -2.04 -7.57 -8.84
N MET A 365 -1.27 -6.56 -9.23
CA MET A 365 -0.15 -6.71 -10.17
C MET A 365 1.17 -6.75 -9.43
N ILE A 366 1.89 -7.86 -9.52
CA ILE A 366 3.07 -8.16 -8.70
C ILE A 366 4.27 -8.42 -9.61
N LYS A 367 5.30 -7.59 -9.46
CA LYS A 367 6.60 -7.82 -10.12
C LYS A 367 7.43 -8.82 -9.34
N ARG A 368 7.87 -9.87 -10.04
CA ARG A 368 8.80 -10.88 -9.54
C ARG A 368 10.22 -10.30 -9.54
N TYR A 369 10.78 -10.15 -8.36
CA TYR A 369 12.21 -9.95 -8.15
C TYR A 369 12.82 -11.30 -7.80
N SER A 370 13.73 -11.83 -8.63
CA SER A 370 14.27 -13.19 -8.49
C SER A 370 14.80 -13.52 -7.09
N ASN A 371 15.45 -12.52 -6.46
CA ASN A 371 16.11 -12.63 -5.17
C ASN A 371 15.28 -11.97 -4.05
N GLY A 372 14.05 -11.52 -4.33
CA GLY A 372 13.17 -10.88 -3.36
C GLY A 372 12.53 -11.89 -2.43
N ALA A 373 12.37 -11.56 -1.14
CA ALA A 373 11.92 -12.51 -0.13
C ALA A 373 10.46 -13.02 -0.29
N LEU A 374 9.56 -12.25 -0.92
CA LEU A 374 8.12 -12.57 -1.02
C LEU A 374 7.61 -12.72 -2.46
N SER A 375 8.03 -11.86 -3.39
CA SER A 375 7.48 -11.86 -4.75
C SER A 375 7.65 -13.18 -5.55
N PRO A 376 8.72 -13.99 -5.38
CA PRO A 376 8.81 -15.31 -6.03
C PRO A 376 7.83 -16.35 -5.48
N SER A 377 7.34 -16.16 -4.25
CA SER A 377 6.33 -17.03 -3.64
C SER A 377 4.95 -16.68 -4.18
N ILE A 378 4.56 -15.40 -4.12
CA ILE A 378 3.24 -14.95 -4.62
C ILE A 378 3.10 -15.23 -6.13
N THR A 379 4.11 -14.89 -6.94
CA THR A 379 4.03 -15.08 -8.41
C THR A 379 4.03 -16.55 -8.85
N LYS A 380 4.32 -17.50 -7.95
CA LYS A 380 4.19 -18.95 -8.18
C LYS A 380 2.83 -19.53 -7.76
N LEU A 381 1.98 -18.79 -7.03
CA LEU A 381 0.72 -19.34 -6.52
C LEU A 381 -0.18 -19.81 -7.67
N GLN A 382 -0.79 -20.98 -7.48
CA GLN A 382 -1.74 -21.58 -8.40
C GLN A 382 -3.18 -21.32 -7.93
N PRO A 383 -4.19 -21.40 -8.83
CA PRO A 383 -5.58 -21.31 -8.42
C PRO A 383 -5.94 -22.29 -7.29
N GLY A 384 -6.75 -21.84 -6.33
CA GLY A 384 -7.11 -22.59 -5.13
C GLY A 384 -6.05 -22.59 -4.01
N GLN A 385 -4.85 -22.03 -4.24
CA GLN A 385 -3.92 -21.72 -3.15
C GLN A 385 -4.25 -20.36 -2.52
N THR A 386 -3.78 -20.13 -1.28
CA THR A 386 -4.12 -18.93 -0.51
C THR A 386 -2.91 -18.03 -0.20
N LEU A 387 -3.22 -16.78 0.12
CA LEU A 387 -2.32 -15.83 0.78
C LEU A 387 -3.07 -15.08 1.89
N ILE A 388 -2.34 -14.46 2.83
CA ILE A 388 -2.94 -13.60 3.85
C ILE A 388 -2.80 -12.15 3.39
N MET A 389 -3.87 -11.36 3.51
CA MET A 389 -3.87 -9.95 3.10
C MET A 389 -4.55 -9.07 4.16
N SER A 390 -4.02 -7.86 4.36
CA SER A 390 -4.62 -6.88 5.26
C SER A 390 -5.84 -6.20 4.65
N ASN A 391 -6.65 -5.57 5.51
CA ASN A 391 -7.55 -4.48 5.08
C ASN A 391 -6.77 -3.38 4.33
N GLY A 392 -7.48 -2.53 3.59
CA GLY A 392 -6.89 -1.36 2.92
C GLY A 392 -6.20 -0.37 3.87
N LEU A 393 -5.00 0.08 3.49
CA LEU A 393 -4.07 0.92 4.24
C LEU A 393 -3.59 2.14 3.42
N GLY A 394 -3.02 3.13 4.11
CA GLY A 394 -2.40 4.30 3.50
C GLY A 394 -3.26 5.56 3.57
N ALA A 395 -2.60 6.72 3.62
CA ALA A 395 -3.24 8.02 3.85
C ALA A 395 -3.64 8.78 2.58
N PHE A 396 -3.45 8.20 1.38
CA PHE A 396 -3.86 8.86 0.14
C PHE A 396 -5.38 9.01 0.07
N VAL A 397 -5.80 10.15 -0.48
CA VAL A 397 -7.18 10.56 -0.72
C VAL A 397 -7.23 11.09 -2.14
N THR A 398 -7.90 10.39 -3.05
CA THR A 398 -7.99 10.82 -4.45
C THR A 398 -8.90 12.05 -4.59
N GLU A 399 -9.93 12.14 -3.74
CA GLU A 399 -10.90 13.24 -3.68
C GLU A 399 -10.22 14.61 -3.52
N SER A 400 -9.10 14.67 -2.78
CA SER A 400 -8.31 15.90 -2.56
C SER A 400 -7.69 16.48 -3.84
N PHE A 401 -7.71 15.74 -4.96
CA PHE A 401 -7.23 16.18 -6.27
C PHE A 401 -8.36 16.35 -7.30
N ASP A 402 -9.63 16.05 -6.96
CA ASP A 402 -10.74 16.08 -7.92
C ASP A 402 -11.01 17.48 -8.52
N ARG A 403 -10.51 18.56 -7.87
CA ARG A 403 -10.55 19.94 -8.38
C ARG A 403 -9.72 20.17 -9.65
N TYR A 404 -8.77 19.29 -9.96
CA TYR A 404 -7.86 19.44 -11.09
C TYR A 404 -8.41 18.71 -12.33
N PRO A 405 -8.80 19.42 -13.41
CA PRO A 405 -9.24 18.79 -14.65
C PRO A 405 -8.09 18.19 -15.47
N VAL A 406 -6.83 18.54 -15.20
CA VAL A 406 -5.65 18.00 -15.88
C VAL A 406 -4.82 17.16 -14.90
N ILE A 407 -4.51 15.92 -15.28
CA ILE A 407 -3.84 14.94 -14.41
C ILE A 407 -2.62 14.38 -15.13
N HIS A 408 -1.42 14.70 -14.64
CA HIS A 408 -0.18 14.10 -15.11
C HIS A 408 0.23 12.93 -14.20
N MET A 409 0.78 11.86 -14.77
CA MET A 409 1.18 10.66 -14.04
C MET A 409 2.55 10.18 -14.49
N LEU A 410 3.49 10.02 -13.55
CA LEU A 410 4.84 9.49 -13.79
C LEU A 410 4.93 8.10 -13.15
N ALA A 411 4.87 7.07 -14.00
CA ALA A 411 4.92 5.67 -13.58
C ALA A 411 6.28 5.05 -13.93
N GLY A 412 7.07 4.66 -12.93
CA GLY A 412 8.29 3.88 -13.11
C GLY A 412 8.04 2.39 -12.87
N GLY A 413 7.94 1.59 -13.93
CA GLY A 413 7.67 0.15 -13.84
C GLY A 413 6.38 -0.16 -13.07
N THR A 414 6.48 -0.87 -11.94
CA THR A 414 5.32 -1.15 -11.07
C THR A 414 4.68 0.08 -10.43
N GLY A 415 5.28 1.27 -10.53
CA GLY A 415 4.60 2.52 -10.22
C GLY A 415 3.33 2.76 -11.05
N LEU A 416 3.16 2.04 -12.16
CA LEU A 416 1.92 2.02 -12.95
C LEU A 416 0.71 1.50 -12.16
N THR A 417 0.86 0.56 -11.23
CA THR A 417 -0.28 -0.11 -10.56
C THR A 417 -1.15 0.87 -9.77
N VAL A 418 -0.51 1.81 -9.08
CA VAL A 418 -1.16 2.95 -8.41
C VAL A 418 -1.96 3.80 -9.39
N MET A 419 -1.39 4.07 -10.57
CA MET A 419 -2.02 4.92 -11.57
C MET A 419 -3.29 4.28 -12.15
N LEU A 420 -3.34 2.96 -12.35
CA LEU A 420 -4.49 2.28 -12.98
C LEU A 420 -5.83 2.58 -12.28
N GLY A 421 -5.87 2.58 -10.95
CA GLY A 421 -7.09 2.93 -10.20
C GLY A 421 -7.48 4.41 -10.30
N ILE A 422 -6.50 5.30 -10.42
CA ILE A 422 -6.72 6.74 -10.60
C ILE A 422 -7.17 7.03 -12.04
N ILE A 423 -6.62 6.33 -13.03
CA ILE A 423 -7.00 6.38 -14.45
C ILE A 423 -8.46 5.93 -14.60
N GLN A 424 -8.84 4.78 -14.05
CA GLN A 424 -10.23 4.28 -14.14
C GLN A 424 -11.23 5.27 -13.52
N ARG A 425 -10.91 5.88 -12.37
CA ARG A 425 -11.70 6.98 -11.77
C ARG A 425 -11.80 8.17 -12.72
N ALA A 426 -10.68 8.65 -13.25
CA ALA A 426 -10.63 9.86 -14.06
C ALA A 426 -11.31 9.71 -15.44
N LEU A 427 -11.28 8.51 -16.01
CA LEU A 427 -12.06 8.15 -17.20
C LEU A 427 -13.57 8.22 -16.94
N ALA A 428 -14.02 7.78 -15.77
CA ALA A 428 -15.44 7.83 -15.39
C ALA A 428 -15.95 9.23 -14.96
N ARG A 429 -15.08 10.24 -14.83
CA ARG A 429 -15.44 11.60 -14.39
C ARG A 429 -15.62 12.58 -15.54
N ARG A 430 -16.65 13.43 -15.46
CA ARG A 430 -16.99 14.39 -16.54
C ARG A 430 -16.12 15.65 -16.56
N ASN A 431 -15.58 16.08 -15.42
CA ASN A 431 -14.77 17.31 -15.35
C ASN A 431 -13.27 17.11 -15.61
N VAL A 432 -12.82 15.90 -15.98
CA VAL A 432 -11.44 15.63 -16.36
C VAL A 432 -11.26 15.91 -17.85
N LYS A 433 -10.43 16.91 -18.17
CA LYS A 433 -10.06 17.32 -19.54
C LYS A 433 -8.91 16.47 -20.11
N LEU A 434 -7.94 16.09 -19.28
CA LEU A 434 -6.74 15.37 -19.73
C LEU A 434 -6.17 14.47 -18.62
N ILE A 435 -5.80 13.26 -19.01
CA ILE A 435 -5.03 12.28 -18.25
C ILE A 435 -3.79 11.97 -19.09
N ASN A 436 -2.60 12.31 -18.58
CA ASN A 436 -1.32 12.24 -19.29
C ASN A 436 -0.35 11.31 -18.55
N LEU A 437 -0.28 10.05 -19.00
CA LEU A 437 0.53 8.99 -18.38
C LEU A 437 1.89 8.84 -19.06
N LEU A 438 2.95 9.21 -18.34
CA LEU A 438 4.34 8.95 -18.71
C LEU A 438 4.77 7.61 -18.09
N ASN A 439 4.78 6.56 -18.91
CA ASN A 439 5.03 5.18 -18.50
C ASN A 439 6.49 4.78 -18.80
N PHE A 440 7.35 4.94 -17.80
CA PHE A 440 8.79 4.67 -17.87
C PHE A 440 9.12 3.21 -17.56
N ASN A 441 9.76 2.52 -18.49
CA ASN A 441 10.26 1.15 -18.30
C ASN A 441 11.74 1.02 -18.68
N LYS A 442 12.32 -0.16 -18.41
CA LYS A 442 13.70 -0.48 -18.78
C LYS A 442 13.80 -0.65 -20.29
N ASP A 443 13.09 -1.66 -20.78
CA ASP A 443 13.08 -2.20 -22.13
C ASP A 443 11.65 -2.73 -22.42
N GLU A 444 11.41 -3.12 -23.66
CA GLU A 444 10.15 -3.67 -24.16
C GLU A 444 9.69 -4.89 -23.34
N ASP A 445 10.64 -5.77 -23.00
CA ASP A 445 10.48 -6.98 -22.16
C ASP A 445 9.91 -6.68 -20.75
N ASN A 446 10.10 -5.45 -20.25
CA ASN A 446 9.65 -4.99 -18.95
C ASN A 446 8.31 -4.24 -19.00
N MET A 447 7.80 -3.90 -20.18
CA MET A 447 6.48 -3.27 -20.34
C MET A 447 5.35 -4.26 -20.03
N PHE A 448 4.24 -3.78 -19.49
CA PHE A 448 3.04 -4.58 -19.21
C PHE A 448 1.79 -3.69 -19.34
N TYR A 449 0.63 -4.31 -19.53
CA TYR A 449 -0.67 -3.63 -19.72
C TYR A 449 -0.79 -2.69 -20.93
N VAL A 450 0.22 -2.70 -21.82
CA VAL A 450 0.34 -1.84 -23.01
C VAL A 450 -0.94 -1.85 -23.85
N ALA A 451 -1.41 -3.02 -24.26
CA ALA A 451 -2.62 -3.15 -25.08
C ALA A 451 -3.90 -2.59 -24.43
N GLN A 452 -4.03 -2.59 -23.09
CA GLN A 452 -5.17 -1.95 -22.41
C GLN A 452 -5.00 -0.43 -22.34
N LEU A 453 -3.77 0.08 -22.16
CA LEU A 453 -3.48 1.51 -22.19
C LEU A 453 -3.71 2.10 -23.59
N ASP A 454 -3.21 1.41 -24.63
CA ASP A 454 -3.36 1.83 -26.03
C ASP A 454 -4.83 1.79 -26.48
N LYS A 455 -5.57 0.72 -26.14
CA LYS A 455 -7.02 0.62 -26.41
C LYS A 455 -7.78 1.76 -25.74
N VAL A 456 -7.38 2.17 -24.54
CA VAL A 456 -8.03 3.27 -23.80
C VAL A 456 -7.57 4.65 -24.28
N SER A 457 -6.44 4.77 -25.00
CA SER A 457 -6.05 6.00 -25.70
C SER A 457 -6.87 6.29 -26.97
N THR A 458 -7.95 5.56 -27.22
CA THR A 458 -9.04 6.03 -28.11
C THR A 458 -9.95 7.07 -27.44
N GLU A 459 -9.95 7.17 -26.11
CA GLU A 459 -10.60 8.26 -25.37
C GLU A 459 -9.78 9.54 -25.53
N GLU A 460 -10.37 10.60 -26.10
CA GLU A 460 -9.70 11.88 -26.39
C GLU A 460 -8.94 12.46 -25.18
N LYS A 461 -9.48 12.25 -23.97
CA LYS A 461 -8.89 12.73 -22.72
C LYS A 461 -7.79 11.83 -22.13
N PHE A 462 -7.46 10.67 -22.71
CA PHE A 462 -6.41 9.78 -22.20
C PHE A 462 -5.24 9.65 -23.17
N LYS A 463 -4.07 10.15 -22.73
CA LYS A 463 -2.80 10.05 -23.46
C LYS A 463 -1.81 9.22 -22.65
N VAL A 464 -1.40 8.07 -23.18
CA VAL A 464 -0.17 7.40 -22.74
C VAL A 464 1.04 7.90 -23.54
N THR A 465 2.21 7.90 -22.92
CA THR A 465 3.50 8.04 -23.59
C THR A 465 4.47 7.08 -22.92
N HIS A 466 4.90 6.06 -23.66
CA HIS A 466 5.87 5.08 -23.20
C HIS A 466 7.30 5.60 -23.38
N ILE A 467 8.13 5.46 -22.35
CA ILE A 467 9.53 5.90 -22.35
C ILE A 467 10.43 4.73 -21.93
N LEU A 468 11.40 4.38 -22.76
CA LEU A 468 12.31 3.24 -22.51
C LEU A 468 13.76 3.69 -22.33
N SER A 469 14.39 3.25 -21.25
CA SER A 469 15.76 3.65 -20.89
C SER A 469 16.86 2.81 -21.57
N GLN A 470 16.51 1.62 -22.04
CA GLN A 470 17.37 0.65 -22.75
C GLN A 470 16.60 -0.02 -23.90
N ALA A 471 15.87 0.79 -24.66
CA ALA A 471 15.00 0.32 -25.75
C ALA A 471 15.79 -0.31 -26.91
N GLY A 472 15.27 -1.38 -27.50
CA GLY A 472 15.86 -2.02 -28.68
C GLY A 472 15.84 -1.13 -29.92
N ASP A 473 16.51 -1.55 -31.00
CA ASP A 473 16.67 -0.72 -32.21
C ASP A 473 15.33 -0.42 -32.90
N LYS A 474 14.34 -1.32 -32.76
CA LYS A 474 12.98 -1.19 -33.32
C LYS A 474 12.06 -0.23 -32.54
N TRP A 475 12.51 0.35 -31.43
CA TRP A 475 11.68 1.23 -30.61
C TRP A 475 11.64 2.66 -31.17
N GLU A 476 10.52 3.01 -31.80
CA GLU A 476 10.24 4.35 -32.35
C GLU A 476 9.72 5.34 -31.28
N GLY A 477 9.32 4.85 -30.11
CA GLY A 477 8.82 5.67 -29.01
C GLY A 477 9.91 6.48 -28.28
N ARG A 478 9.51 7.16 -27.20
CA ARG A 478 10.44 8.01 -26.42
C ARG A 478 11.51 7.16 -25.73
N ARG A 479 12.73 7.71 -25.63
CA ARG A 479 13.91 7.04 -25.05
C ARG A 479 14.48 7.85 -23.88
N GLY A 480 15.15 7.15 -22.96
CA GLY A 480 15.91 7.72 -21.85
C GLY A 480 15.25 7.55 -20.47
N THR A 481 15.66 8.38 -19.51
CA THR A 481 15.20 8.39 -18.12
C THR A 481 14.51 9.71 -17.77
N VAL A 482 13.88 9.78 -16.59
CA VAL A 482 13.25 11.01 -16.10
C VAL A 482 14.28 12.15 -15.99
N SER A 483 14.01 13.24 -16.70
CA SER A 483 14.92 14.38 -16.84
C SER A 483 14.14 15.69 -16.99
N GLY A 484 14.76 16.81 -16.59
CA GLY A 484 14.11 18.13 -16.65
C GLY A 484 13.63 18.51 -18.04
N LYS A 485 14.44 18.26 -19.09
CA LYS A 485 14.04 18.49 -20.49
C LYS A 485 12.79 17.70 -20.86
N LEU A 486 12.75 16.40 -20.53
CA LEU A 486 11.64 15.52 -20.89
C LEU A 486 10.34 15.89 -20.15
N LEU A 487 10.42 16.29 -18.87
CA LEU A 487 9.24 16.73 -18.13
C LEU A 487 8.77 18.13 -18.56
N ASN A 488 9.69 19.04 -18.91
CA ASN A 488 9.32 20.34 -19.49
C ASN A 488 8.58 20.17 -20.84
N GLU A 489 8.98 19.18 -21.63
CA GLU A 489 8.36 18.86 -22.93
C GLU A 489 7.00 18.14 -22.79
N LEU A 490 6.86 17.22 -21.84
CA LEU A 490 5.69 16.33 -21.74
C LEU A 490 4.67 16.72 -20.64
N ILE A 491 5.03 17.63 -19.73
CA ILE A 491 4.18 18.15 -18.64
C ILE A 491 4.14 19.67 -18.68
N GLY A 492 5.30 20.31 -18.81
CA GLY A 492 5.45 21.77 -18.78
C GLY A 492 5.51 22.35 -17.37
N GLU A 493 5.49 23.68 -17.31
CA GLU A 493 5.45 24.46 -16.07
C GLU A 493 4.10 24.32 -15.34
N CYS A 494 4.08 24.70 -14.06
CA CYS A 494 2.93 24.56 -13.18
C CYS A 494 1.66 25.27 -13.68
N SER A 495 0.68 24.49 -14.16
CA SER A 495 -0.68 24.96 -14.44
C SER A 495 -1.57 24.93 -13.18
N PRO A 496 -2.40 25.95 -12.90
CA PRO A 496 -3.36 25.92 -11.80
C PRO A 496 -4.48 24.88 -12.00
N GLU A 497 -4.69 24.41 -13.23
CA GLU A 497 -5.65 23.34 -13.56
C GLU A 497 -5.08 21.92 -13.36
N GLY A 498 -3.77 21.79 -13.09
CA GLY A 498 -3.08 20.51 -13.09
C GLY A 498 -2.81 19.89 -11.72
N CYS A 499 -2.69 18.56 -11.69
CA CYS A 499 -1.97 17.82 -10.64
C CYS A 499 -0.97 16.81 -11.23
N VAL A 500 -0.01 16.36 -10.42
CA VAL A 500 1.04 15.41 -10.80
C VAL A 500 1.14 14.27 -9.79
N PHE A 501 0.88 13.05 -10.24
CA PHE A 501 1.10 11.82 -9.49
C PHE A 501 2.42 11.17 -9.88
N THR A 502 3.23 10.69 -8.93
CA THR A 502 4.51 10.02 -9.20
C THR A 502 4.67 8.77 -8.36
N CYS A 503 4.96 7.62 -8.99
CA CYS A 503 5.31 6.37 -8.31
C CYS A 503 6.37 5.59 -9.10
N GLY A 504 7.23 4.86 -8.40
CA GLY A 504 8.27 4.02 -9.00
C GLY A 504 9.44 3.78 -8.05
N PRO A 505 10.59 3.27 -8.53
CA PRO A 505 11.78 3.07 -7.70
C PRO A 505 12.24 4.37 -7.02
N LYS A 506 12.76 4.29 -5.79
CA LYS A 506 13.18 5.46 -4.98
C LYS A 506 14.04 6.49 -5.73
N GLY A 507 14.98 6.05 -6.56
CA GLY A 507 15.80 6.95 -7.40
C GLY A 507 14.99 7.70 -8.45
N PHE A 508 14.02 7.05 -9.09
CA PHE A 508 13.09 7.66 -10.04
C PHE A 508 12.21 8.71 -9.36
N ILE A 509 11.64 8.41 -8.18
CA ILE A 509 10.83 9.37 -7.40
C ILE A 509 11.66 10.60 -7.02
N LEU A 510 12.90 10.42 -6.54
CA LEU A 510 13.78 11.54 -6.16
C LEU A 510 14.15 12.43 -7.34
N SER A 511 14.49 11.85 -8.50
CA SER A 511 14.76 12.61 -9.73
C SER A 511 13.51 13.32 -10.25
N ALA A 512 12.37 12.64 -10.31
CA ALA A 512 11.09 13.22 -10.71
C ALA A 512 10.72 14.42 -9.84
N LYS A 513 10.76 14.26 -8.50
CA LYS A 513 10.46 15.32 -7.52
C LYS A 513 11.32 16.56 -7.73
N LYS A 514 12.64 16.40 -7.92
CA LYS A 514 13.54 17.53 -8.22
C LYS A 514 13.10 18.32 -9.45
N TYR A 515 12.77 17.63 -10.55
CA TYR A 515 12.41 18.29 -11.81
C TYR A 515 10.99 18.90 -11.77
N ILE A 516 10.02 18.21 -11.16
CA ILE A 516 8.66 18.73 -10.95
C ILE A 516 8.68 20.00 -10.09
N GLN A 517 9.51 20.05 -9.03
CA GLN A 517 9.74 21.26 -8.24
C GLN A 517 10.45 22.36 -9.04
N THR A 518 11.37 22.02 -9.94
CA THR A 518 12.04 23.00 -10.82
C THR A 518 11.06 23.63 -11.82
N LEU A 519 10.02 22.88 -12.22
CA LEU A 519 8.90 23.34 -13.07
C LEU A 519 7.81 24.08 -12.27
N GLY A 520 8.08 24.44 -11.01
CA GLY A 520 7.20 25.27 -10.16
C GLY A 520 5.99 24.56 -9.56
N TRP A 521 5.83 23.24 -9.77
CA TRP A 521 4.65 22.50 -9.31
C TRP A 521 4.61 22.40 -7.77
N LYS A 522 3.46 22.77 -7.20
CA LYS A 522 3.31 23.01 -5.76
C LYS A 522 2.97 21.73 -4.97
N PRO A 523 3.29 21.66 -3.66
CA PRO A 523 2.98 20.50 -2.82
C PRO A 523 1.51 20.05 -2.90
N GLU A 524 0.56 20.97 -2.86
CA GLU A 524 -0.88 20.71 -2.94
C GLU A 524 -1.38 20.26 -4.32
N GLN A 525 -0.50 20.28 -5.33
CA GLN A 525 -0.73 19.78 -6.70
C GLN A 525 0.00 18.46 -6.97
N THR A 526 0.90 18.03 -6.09
CA THR A 526 1.77 16.87 -6.33
C THR A 526 1.58 15.79 -5.27
N TYR A 527 1.53 14.52 -5.68
CA TYR A 527 1.62 13.40 -4.74
C TYR A 527 2.65 12.37 -5.20
N TYR A 528 3.50 11.97 -4.28
CA TYR A 528 4.55 10.97 -4.48
C TYR A 528 4.17 9.75 -3.66
N PHE A 529 4.05 8.60 -4.30
CA PHE A 529 3.77 7.33 -3.66
C PHE A 529 5.10 6.62 -3.38
N ASP A 530 5.69 6.89 -2.22
CA ASP A 530 6.83 6.17 -1.66
C ASP A 530 6.41 5.11 -0.60
N ASP A 531 7.32 4.15 -0.35
CA ASP A 531 7.19 3.03 0.62
C ASP A 531 7.62 3.46 2.04
#